data_AF-A0A8J8H100-F1
#
_entry.id   AF-A0A8J8H100-F1
#
_cell.length_a   1.000
_cell.length_b   1.000
_cell.length_c   1.000
_cell.angle_alpha   90.00
_cell.angle_beta   90.00
_cell.angle_gamma   90.00
#
_symmetry.space_group_name_H-M   'P 1'
#
loop_
_entity.id
_entity.type
_entity.pdbx_description
1 polymer ?
#
loop_
_entity_poly.entity_id
_entity_poly.type
_entity_poly.pdbx_seq_one_letter_code
_entity_poly.pdbx_strand_id
1 'polypeptide(L)'
;MGLGHHHHHDHSHDFAVTGSDLPAALDLSIPDTELSPSDSSRRTFLRGAGLLGAGAAVGGLIGTPAFAGAGDKTETSAEAYNQHEGAAGDLVWLAGDHHIHTQHSSDGQYRVIDHVKHAHAYGLGWMVITDHGSVAHAKIGVDKVNPDIRAARSEIDDILVFQGLEWNIPAAEHGTVFVHPGQNEVAVLKEFENAFDGVVTNTTGSTAANEAVAIAGLNFLNDAVAKKRVQDAMFFANHPARKGIDSPHEIRGWRDAAPHIALGFEGAPGHQAAGIPSPLGPGSGRGYYDNSPSSASFPGYPLESYRTWGGFDWMTSTVGGLWDSLLAEGKPWWITANSDSHSVYGDTSVNGGGDFTANGRYNDAVYGSPAILTNGDFWPGYYSRTHVGAARRSYAAVMAGLRAGRVWVDHGGLIDGIDVRVGTATLGGTYAVRTGRDVQVKIKIKPASSSNWAQFVPRLARVDLIAGEVTGPAADKDVFTTPKTKVVKSFDVSSSTGTVTLTHTFPDVEKPFYLRLRGTDGKRTAVGLNGPTVDPVGPAMDVVGSADPWQDLWFYTNPIFVLPLGR
;
A
#
# COMPACT_ATOMS: atom_id res chain seq x y z
N MET A 1 11.13 70.74 5.57
CA MET A 1 12.39 70.01 5.34
C MET A 1 12.40 68.89 6.37
N GLY A 2 12.42 67.60 6.11
CA GLY A 2 12.55 66.79 4.90
C GLY A 2 13.00 65.40 5.39
N LEU A 3 12.41 64.36 4.82
CA LEU A 3 12.90 62.97 4.73
C LEU A 3 12.85 62.09 6.01
N GLY A 4 12.18 60.94 5.84
CA GLY A 4 12.14 59.85 6.81
C GLY A 4 13.27 58.85 6.64
N HIS A 5 13.27 57.82 7.49
CA HIS A 5 13.97 56.56 7.25
C HIS A 5 13.20 55.39 7.88
N HIS A 6 12.95 54.37 7.04
CA HIS A 6 12.55 53.03 7.42
C HIS A 6 13.77 52.26 7.97
N HIS A 7 13.58 51.48 9.03
CA HIS A 7 14.54 50.44 9.42
C HIS A 7 14.00 49.08 9.00
N HIS A 8 14.62 48.50 7.97
CA HIS A 8 14.63 47.07 7.71
C HIS A 8 15.69 46.42 8.61
N HIS A 9 15.34 45.32 9.29
CA HIS A 9 16.32 44.38 9.82
C HIS A 9 16.38 43.20 8.85
N ASP A 10 17.52 43.11 8.17
CA ASP A 10 17.93 41.97 7.35
C ASP A 10 18.81 41.09 8.26
N HIS A 11 18.46 39.82 8.40
CA HIS A 11 19.30 38.81 9.03
C HIS A 11 19.55 37.71 8.01
N SER A 12 20.57 37.91 7.17
CA SER A 12 21.21 36.84 6.43
C SER A 12 22.10 36.05 7.40
N HIS A 13 21.76 34.78 7.62
CA HIS A 13 22.70 33.80 8.15
C HIS A 13 23.19 32.96 6.97
N ASP A 14 24.33 33.34 6.41
CA ASP A 14 25.12 32.48 5.53
C ASP A 14 25.70 31.34 6.37
N PHE A 15 25.09 30.16 6.32
CA PHE A 15 25.74 28.93 6.75
C PHE A 15 26.66 28.44 5.63
N ALA A 16 27.94 28.81 5.70
CA ALA A 16 28.97 28.16 4.92
C ALA A 16 29.24 26.77 5.50
N VAL A 17 28.70 25.74 4.85
CA VAL A 17 29.01 24.33 5.17
C VAL A 17 30.48 24.08 4.81
N THR A 18 31.33 23.92 5.82
CA THR A 18 32.71 23.46 5.64
C THR A 18 32.70 21.94 5.42
N GLY A 19 33.58 21.42 4.56
CA GLY A 19 33.55 20.01 4.09
C GLY A 19 33.53 18.91 5.16
N SER A 20 33.84 19.23 6.42
CA SER A 20 33.83 18.30 7.56
C SER A 20 32.44 17.78 7.98
N ASP A 21 31.35 18.38 7.51
CA ASP A 21 29.97 17.97 7.87
C ASP A 21 29.32 17.08 6.79
N LEU A 22 30.05 16.74 5.73
CA LEU A 22 29.55 15.88 4.65
C LEU A 22 29.88 14.40 4.93
N PRO A 23 28.96 13.47 4.64
CA PRO A 23 29.29 12.04 4.60
C PRO A 23 30.52 11.80 3.72
N ALA A 24 31.41 10.88 4.12
CA ALA A 24 32.71 10.69 3.46
C ALA A 24 32.61 10.47 1.93
N ALA A 25 31.54 9.85 1.43
CA ALA A 25 31.29 9.69 0.00
C ALA A 25 31.07 11.02 -0.76
N LEU A 26 30.62 12.08 -0.08
CA LEU A 26 30.27 13.40 -0.63
C LEU A 26 31.35 14.47 -0.36
N ASP A 27 32.27 14.23 0.59
CA ASP A 27 33.35 15.17 0.93
C ASP A 27 34.54 15.07 -0.04
N LEU A 28 34.59 15.95 -1.03
CA LEU A 28 35.65 15.98 -2.05
C LEU A 28 37.06 16.25 -1.49
N SER A 29 37.20 16.62 -0.22
CA SER A 29 38.50 16.78 0.44
C SER A 29 39.15 15.45 0.85
N ILE A 30 38.37 14.37 0.97
CA ILE A 30 38.85 13.02 1.29
C ILE A 30 39.29 12.31 -0.01
N PRO A 31 40.55 11.87 -0.15
CA PRO A 31 41.02 11.11 -1.32
C PRO A 31 40.29 9.76 -1.48
N ASP A 32 40.03 9.32 -2.71
CA ASP A 32 39.29 8.07 -2.98
C ASP A 32 39.96 6.82 -2.39
N THR A 33 41.29 6.87 -2.16
CA THR A 33 42.09 5.81 -1.53
C THR A 33 41.84 5.66 -0.03
N GLU A 34 41.23 6.66 0.61
CA GLU A 34 40.94 6.68 2.04
C GLU A 34 39.47 6.35 2.34
N LEU A 35 38.67 6.12 1.30
CA LEU A 35 37.26 5.75 1.43
C LEU A 35 37.09 4.27 1.73
N SER A 36 36.05 3.95 2.52
CA SER A 36 35.57 2.58 2.62
C SER A 36 35.10 2.07 1.24
N PRO A 37 35.13 0.76 0.96
CA PRO A 37 34.65 0.22 -0.31
C PRO A 37 33.21 0.66 -0.64
N SER A 38 32.34 0.74 0.36
CA SER A 38 30.97 1.23 0.21
C SER A 38 30.88 2.71 -0.13
N ASP A 39 31.74 3.55 0.45
CA ASP A 39 31.73 5.00 0.19
C ASP A 39 32.41 5.34 -1.12
N SER A 40 33.40 4.53 -1.54
CA SER A 40 33.99 4.58 -2.87
C SER A 40 32.96 4.23 -3.96
N SER A 41 32.20 3.13 -3.79
CA SER A 41 31.11 2.79 -4.73
C SER A 41 30.03 3.87 -4.80
N ARG A 42 29.65 4.46 -3.65
CA ARG A 42 28.69 5.57 -3.59
C ARG A 42 29.21 6.83 -4.26
N ARG A 43 30.46 7.22 -4.02
CA ARG A 43 31.07 8.39 -4.65
C ARG A 43 31.19 8.21 -6.16
N THR A 44 31.61 7.04 -6.63
CA THR A 44 31.68 6.74 -8.07
C THR A 44 30.30 6.83 -8.71
N PHE A 45 29.27 6.32 -8.04
CA PHE A 45 27.88 6.48 -8.47
C PHE A 45 27.44 7.95 -8.51
N LEU A 46 27.75 8.74 -7.48
CA LEU A 46 27.40 10.17 -7.39
C LEU A 46 28.15 11.02 -8.42
N ARG A 47 29.40 10.67 -8.75
CA ARG A 47 30.16 11.28 -9.86
C ARG A 47 29.53 10.95 -11.21
N GLY A 48 29.16 9.69 -11.45
CA GLY A 48 28.48 9.26 -12.67
C GLY A 48 27.06 9.82 -12.82
N ALA A 49 26.47 10.33 -11.75
CA ALA A 49 25.16 10.98 -11.75
C ALA A 49 25.24 12.53 -11.83
N GLY A 50 26.45 13.12 -11.91
CA GLY A 50 26.63 14.58 -11.97
C GLY A 50 26.29 15.33 -10.68
N LEU A 51 26.16 14.63 -9.55
CA LEU A 51 25.66 15.15 -8.27
C LEU A 51 26.75 15.76 -7.38
N LEU A 52 27.96 15.94 -7.90
CA LEU A 52 29.13 16.50 -7.18
C LEU A 52 29.62 17.82 -7.83
N GLY A 53 28.70 18.74 -8.10
CA GLY A 53 28.96 20.10 -8.58
C GLY A 53 28.24 21.15 -7.72
N ALA A 54 28.82 22.36 -7.64
CA ALA A 54 28.33 23.45 -6.78
C ALA A 54 26.85 23.80 -7.08
N GLY A 55 25.94 23.39 -6.20
CA GLY A 55 24.51 23.75 -6.27
C GLY A 55 23.48 22.65 -6.01
N ALA A 56 23.84 21.45 -5.53
CA ALA A 56 22.86 20.41 -5.22
C ALA A 56 22.33 20.53 -3.78
N ALA A 57 21.03 20.79 -3.62
CA ALA A 57 20.31 20.75 -2.36
C ALA A 57 20.33 19.31 -1.79
N VAL A 58 20.84 19.18 -0.57
CA VAL A 58 21.04 17.91 0.14
C VAL A 58 19.72 17.51 0.81
N GLY A 59 18.94 16.65 0.14
CA GLY A 59 17.70 16.11 0.71
C GLY A 59 16.99 15.21 -0.29
N GLY A 60 17.49 13.98 -0.47
CA GLY A 60 16.81 13.02 -1.35
C GLY A 60 17.63 11.85 -1.88
N LEU A 61 18.85 11.61 -1.41
CA LEU A 61 19.72 10.57 -1.98
C LEU A 61 20.09 9.49 -0.97
N ILE A 62 19.08 8.87 -0.36
CA ILE A 62 19.21 7.50 0.17
C ILE A 62 17.93 6.71 -0.17
N GLY A 63 17.91 6.17 -1.40
CA GLY A 63 17.22 4.95 -1.77
C GLY A 63 16.01 5.07 -2.73
N THR A 64 15.93 4.06 -3.62
CA THR A 64 15.12 3.89 -4.86
C THR A 64 15.68 4.54 -6.14
N PRO A 65 15.59 3.87 -7.31
CA PRO A 65 16.03 4.45 -8.57
C PRO A 65 15.05 5.57 -8.93
N ALA A 66 15.46 6.81 -8.72
CA ALA A 66 14.79 7.96 -9.31
C ALA A 66 14.98 7.88 -10.83
N PHE A 67 13.94 7.47 -11.56
CA PHE A 67 13.86 7.63 -13.01
C PHE A 67 13.61 9.11 -13.34
N ALA A 68 14.57 9.99 -13.07
CA ALA A 68 14.49 11.40 -13.46
C ALA A 68 15.90 11.98 -13.67
N GLY A 69 16.26 12.24 -14.93
CA GLY A 69 17.29 13.22 -15.28
C GLY A 69 18.51 12.70 -16.05
N ALA A 70 18.43 12.85 -17.37
CA ALA A 70 19.52 13.22 -18.28
C ALA A 70 20.93 12.63 -18.06
N GLY A 71 21.24 11.61 -18.87
CA GLY A 71 22.52 11.49 -19.59
C GLY A 71 23.80 11.49 -18.78
N ASP A 72 24.22 10.30 -18.32
CA ASP A 72 25.64 9.97 -18.40
C ASP A 72 25.85 8.51 -18.83
N LYS A 73 26.86 8.31 -19.67
CA LYS A 73 27.21 7.06 -20.34
C LYS A 73 28.08 6.19 -19.43
N THR A 74 27.58 5.81 -18.26
CA THR A 74 28.13 4.64 -17.58
C THR A 74 27.25 3.45 -17.93
N GLU A 75 27.70 2.69 -18.94
CA GLU A 75 27.06 1.47 -19.45
C GLU A 75 26.85 0.45 -18.31
N THR A 76 25.71 0.49 -17.63
CA THR A 76 25.17 -0.69 -16.98
C THR A 76 24.38 -1.45 -18.04
N SER A 77 24.97 -2.53 -18.57
CA SER A 77 24.27 -3.39 -19.51
C SER A 77 22.97 -3.91 -18.87
N ALA A 78 21.94 -4.20 -19.67
CA ALA A 78 20.70 -4.81 -19.17
C ALA A 78 20.98 -6.09 -18.35
N GLU A 79 22.03 -6.84 -18.73
CA GLU A 79 22.50 -8.01 -17.99
C GLU A 79 23.01 -7.65 -16.59
N ALA A 80 23.83 -6.60 -16.46
CA ALA A 80 24.33 -6.14 -15.15
C ALA A 80 23.20 -5.63 -14.25
N TYR A 81 22.23 -4.89 -14.79
CA TYR A 81 21.04 -4.47 -14.04
C TYR A 81 20.26 -5.67 -13.50
N ASN A 82 20.01 -6.66 -14.37
CA ASN A 82 19.20 -7.83 -14.04
C ASN A 82 19.89 -8.82 -13.09
N GLN A 83 21.21 -8.76 -12.91
CA GLN A 83 21.92 -9.56 -11.89
C GLN A 83 21.51 -9.19 -10.47
N HIS A 84 21.12 -7.94 -10.23
CA HIS A 84 20.65 -7.47 -8.91
C HIS A 84 19.17 -7.76 -8.66
N GLU A 85 18.35 -7.74 -9.71
CA GLU A 85 16.91 -8.07 -9.67
C GLU A 85 16.65 -9.59 -9.66
N GLY A 86 17.58 -10.39 -10.20
CA GLY A 86 17.47 -11.84 -10.37
C GLY A 86 17.60 -12.69 -9.09
N ALA A 87 17.67 -12.07 -7.91
CA ALA A 87 17.78 -12.77 -6.63
C ALA A 87 16.43 -13.19 -6.01
N ALA A 88 15.32 -13.10 -6.74
CA ALA A 88 14.02 -13.60 -6.31
C ALA A 88 13.92 -15.14 -6.43
N GLY A 89 14.90 -15.86 -5.85
CA GLY A 89 14.83 -17.31 -5.64
C GLY A 89 13.52 -17.72 -4.96
N ASP A 90 13.24 -19.03 -4.87
CA ASP A 90 11.96 -19.61 -4.41
C ASP A 90 11.24 -18.77 -3.34
N LEU A 91 10.33 -17.89 -3.78
CA LEU A 91 9.56 -17.02 -2.91
C LEU A 91 8.49 -17.85 -2.20
N VAL A 92 8.29 -17.57 -0.92
CA VAL A 92 7.15 -18.06 -0.16
C VAL A 92 6.08 -16.97 -0.20
N TRP A 93 4.93 -17.28 -0.78
CA TRP A 93 3.78 -16.39 -0.80
C TRP A 93 2.99 -16.54 0.49
N LEU A 94 2.96 -15.47 1.29
CA LEU A 94 2.25 -15.43 2.57
C LEU A 94 1.04 -14.50 2.45
N ALA A 95 -0.16 -15.05 2.58
CA ALA A 95 -1.37 -14.25 2.75
C ALA A 95 -1.33 -13.49 4.07
N GLY A 96 -1.89 -12.30 4.13
CA GLY A 96 -2.06 -11.55 5.36
C GLY A 96 -3.03 -10.40 5.23
N ASP A 97 -3.13 -9.66 6.33
CA ASP A 97 -4.08 -8.59 6.55
C ASP A 97 -3.45 -7.55 7.47
N HIS A 98 -3.57 -6.26 7.16
CA HIS A 98 -2.86 -5.21 7.88
C HIS A 98 -3.75 -4.19 8.57
N HIS A 99 -5.08 -4.40 8.61
CA HIS A 99 -6.01 -3.43 9.20
C HIS A 99 -7.09 -4.17 9.99
N ILE A 100 -6.90 -4.27 11.30
CA ILE A 100 -7.68 -5.14 12.19
C ILE A 100 -7.80 -4.49 13.57
N HIS A 101 -9.02 -4.47 14.09
CA HIS A 101 -9.38 -3.78 15.32
C HIS A 101 -9.82 -4.73 16.41
N THR A 102 -9.36 -4.47 17.61
CA THR A 102 -9.63 -5.29 18.79
C THR A 102 -10.47 -4.51 19.78
N GLN A 103 -10.81 -5.14 20.89
CA GLN A 103 -11.42 -4.47 22.04
C GLN A 103 -10.57 -3.33 22.63
N HIS A 104 -9.31 -3.16 22.20
CA HIS A 104 -8.46 -2.01 22.53
C HIS A 104 -8.69 -0.81 21.59
N SER A 105 -9.56 -0.95 20.58
CA SER A 105 -10.12 0.14 19.78
C SER A 105 -11.48 0.60 20.31
N SER A 106 -11.87 1.85 20.00
CA SER A 106 -13.14 2.44 20.43
C SER A 106 -14.39 1.79 19.83
N ASP A 107 -14.22 1.04 18.75
CA ASP A 107 -15.24 0.41 17.92
C ASP A 107 -14.96 -1.08 17.64
N GLY A 108 -13.81 -1.60 18.06
CA GLY A 108 -13.48 -3.02 17.93
C GLY A 108 -14.07 -3.84 19.07
N GLN A 109 -14.41 -5.10 18.75
CA GLN A 109 -15.10 -6.00 19.69
C GLN A 109 -14.21 -7.13 20.22
N TYR A 110 -13.32 -7.66 19.40
CA TYR A 110 -12.70 -8.96 19.64
C TYR A 110 -11.35 -8.85 20.34
N ARG A 111 -10.94 -9.91 21.04
CA ARG A 111 -9.58 -9.96 21.59
C ARG A 111 -8.59 -10.20 20.47
N VAL A 112 -7.33 -9.82 20.70
CA VAL A 112 -6.21 -10.15 19.78
C VAL A 112 -6.21 -11.64 19.43
N ILE A 113 -6.34 -12.52 20.41
CA ILE A 113 -6.27 -13.98 20.17
C ILE A 113 -7.45 -14.50 19.34
N ASP A 114 -8.62 -13.86 19.38
CA ASP A 114 -9.78 -14.27 18.58
C ASP A 114 -9.50 -13.99 17.10
N HIS A 115 -8.97 -12.81 16.78
CA HIS A 115 -8.53 -12.47 15.43
C HIS A 115 -7.42 -13.40 14.94
N VAL A 116 -6.40 -13.65 15.76
CA VAL A 116 -5.26 -14.52 15.40
C VAL A 116 -5.73 -15.95 15.12
N LYS A 117 -6.67 -16.49 15.91
CA LYS A 117 -7.26 -17.82 15.67
C LYS A 117 -8.01 -17.90 14.35
N HIS A 118 -8.84 -16.91 14.04
CA HIS A 118 -9.59 -16.88 12.77
C HIS A 118 -8.65 -16.66 11.58
N ALA A 119 -7.73 -15.70 11.66
CA ALA A 119 -6.71 -15.44 10.65
C ALA A 119 -5.91 -16.72 10.31
N HIS A 120 -5.45 -17.44 11.34
CA HIS A 120 -4.75 -18.71 11.17
C HIS A 120 -5.64 -19.78 10.52
N ALA A 121 -6.89 -19.94 10.99
CA ALA A 121 -7.85 -20.88 10.41
C ALA A 121 -8.16 -20.56 8.93
N TYR A 122 -8.12 -19.28 8.55
CA TYR A 122 -8.35 -18.79 7.20
C TYR A 122 -7.09 -18.71 6.33
N GLY A 123 -5.96 -19.21 6.85
CA GLY A 123 -4.73 -19.42 6.10
C GLY A 123 -3.83 -18.18 5.99
N LEU A 124 -4.01 -17.17 6.85
CA LEU A 124 -3.09 -16.04 6.91
C LEU A 124 -1.75 -16.47 7.54
N GLY A 125 -0.67 -16.02 6.90
CA GLY A 125 0.70 -16.21 7.36
C GLY A 125 1.24 -15.03 8.18
N TRP A 126 0.61 -13.86 8.07
CA TRP A 126 0.94 -12.67 8.83
C TRP A 126 -0.30 -11.80 9.03
N MET A 127 -0.31 -10.97 10.06
CA MET A 127 -1.35 -9.97 10.29
C MET A 127 -0.84 -8.77 11.10
N VAL A 128 -1.52 -7.63 11.02
CA VAL A 128 -1.23 -6.45 11.85
C VAL A 128 -2.46 -6.11 12.69
N ILE A 129 -2.27 -5.95 14.00
CA ILE A 129 -3.29 -5.35 14.88
C ILE A 129 -3.10 -3.84 14.87
N THR A 130 -4.15 -3.09 14.53
CA THR A 130 -4.10 -1.66 14.23
C THR A 130 -5.29 -0.91 14.84
N ASP A 131 -5.45 -1.02 16.16
CA ASP A 131 -6.49 -0.28 16.87
C ASP A 131 -6.45 1.23 16.57
N HIS A 132 -7.61 1.89 16.61
CA HIS A 132 -7.76 3.31 16.29
C HIS A 132 -6.90 4.22 17.16
N GLY A 133 -6.19 5.15 16.51
CA GLY A 133 -5.61 6.30 17.18
C GLY A 133 -6.68 7.12 17.90
N SER A 134 -6.50 7.37 19.19
CA SER A 134 -7.42 8.18 19.98
C SER A 134 -6.76 8.72 21.23
N VAL A 135 -7.34 9.74 21.86
CA VAL A 135 -6.80 10.30 23.12
C VAL A 135 -6.67 9.22 24.22
N ALA A 136 -7.61 8.28 24.29
CA ALA A 136 -7.55 7.18 25.25
C ALA A 136 -6.51 6.13 24.86
N HIS A 137 -6.42 5.79 23.57
CA HIS A 137 -5.46 4.82 23.05
C HIS A 137 -4.02 5.32 23.20
N ALA A 138 -3.73 6.56 22.80
CA ALA A 138 -2.42 7.21 22.93
C ALA A 138 -1.91 7.26 24.37
N LYS A 139 -2.83 7.39 25.34
CA LYS A 139 -2.51 7.46 26.77
C LYS A 139 -2.31 6.08 27.39
N ILE A 140 -3.11 5.08 26.99
CA ILE A 140 -3.25 3.80 27.69
C ILE A 140 -3.27 2.58 26.75
N GLY A 141 -4.00 2.66 25.63
CA GLY A 141 -4.29 1.53 24.73
C GLY A 141 -3.05 0.90 24.10
N VAL A 142 -2.11 1.69 23.58
CA VAL A 142 -0.88 1.19 22.91
C VAL A 142 -0.09 0.23 23.82
N ASP A 143 0.00 0.56 25.11
CA ASP A 143 0.71 -0.25 26.10
C ASP A 143 -0.11 -1.51 26.49
N LYS A 144 -1.44 -1.42 26.46
CA LYS A 144 -2.33 -2.51 26.88
C LYS A 144 -2.52 -3.60 25.83
N VAL A 145 -2.44 -3.27 24.54
CA VAL A 145 -2.59 -4.26 23.47
C VAL A 145 -1.33 -5.13 23.30
N ASN A 146 -0.13 -4.60 23.57
CA ASN A 146 1.13 -5.33 23.34
C ASN A 146 1.24 -6.65 24.13
N PRO A 147 0.89 -6.72 25.44
CA PRO A 147 0.87 -7.98 26.16
C PRO A 147 0.01 -9.06 25.49
N ASP A 148 -1.17 -8.70 24.97
CA ASP A 148 -2.08 -9.62 24.30
C ASP A 148 -1.50 -10.08 22.94
N ILE A 149 -0.85 -9.18 22.21
CA ILE A 149 -0.10 -9.51 20.98
C ILE A 149 1.03 -10.49 21.29
N ARG A 150 1.83 -10.24 22.33
CA ARG A 150 2.93 -11.13 22.72
C ARG A 150 2.44 -12.50 23.18
N ALA A 151 1.32 -12.54 23.88
CA ALA A 151 0.65 -13.79 24.25
C ALA A 151 0.20 -14.55 23.00
N ALA A 152 -0.45 -13.88 22.05
CA ALA A 152 -0.92 -14.51 20.81
C ALA A 152 0.24 -15.02 19.94
N ARG A 153 1.34 -14.26 19.82
CA ARG A 153 2.60 -14.71 19.15
C ARG A 153 3.16 -15.99 19.79
N SER A 154 2.94 -16.20 21.09
CA SER A 154 3.41 -17.38 21.81
C SER A 154 2.45 -18.56 21.71
N GLU A 155 1.14 -18.30 21.59
CA GLU A 155 0.10 -19.33 21.48
C GLU A 155 0.00 -19.90 20.06
N ILE A 156 0.20 -19.07 19.04
CA ILE A 156 0.11 -19.44 17.62
C ILE A 156 1.34 -18.88 16.89
N ASP A 157 2.43 -19.65 16.88
CA ASP A 157 3.70 -19.28 16.25
C ASP A 157 3.69 -19.42 14.72
N ASP A 158 2.71 -20.13 14.20
CA ASP A 158 2.37 -20.29 12.78
C ASP A 158 1.70 -19.04 12.17
N ILE A 159 1.70 -17.88 12.82
CA ILE A 159 1.29 -16.60 12.22
C ILE A 159 2.14 -15.44 12.76
N LEU A 160 2.61 -14.58 11.84
CA LEU A 160 3.41 -13.42 12.19
C LEU A 160 2.50 -12.25 12.57
N VAL A 161 2.31 -12.00 13.87
CA VAL A 161 1.48 -10.89 14.37
C VAL A 161 2.32 -9.63 14.61
N PHE A 162 2.06 -8.56 13.86
CA PHE A 162 2.66 -7.23 14.05
C PHE A 162 1.76 -6.37 14.96
N GLN A 163 2.37 -5.42 15.67
CA GLN A 163 1.63 -4.31 16.29
C GLN A 163 1.75 -3.09 15.38
N GLY A 164 0.63 -2.43 15.16
CA GLY A 164 0.51 -1.17 14.44
C GLY A 164 -0.49 -0.22 15.10
N LEU A 165 -0.99 0.69 14.30
CA LEU A 165 -1.92 1.78 14.64
C LEU A 165 -2.72 2.10 13.39
N GLU A 166 -4.04 2.25 13.49
CA GLU A 166 -4.78 3.04 12.50
C GLU A 166 -4.56 4.52 12.81
N TRP A 167 -3.64 5.11 12.07
CA TRP A 167 -3.26 6.50 12.19
C TRP A 167 -4.33 7.38 11.56
N ASN A 168 -4.92 8.30 12.31
CA ASN A 168 -5.71 9.39 11.73
C ASN A 168 -4.74 10.34 11.03
N ILE A 169 -4.61 10.24 9.71
CA ILE A 169 -3.62 11.00 8.96
C ILE A 169 -4.02 12.48 9.04
N PRO A 170 -3.13 13.39 9.50
CA PRO A 170 -3.41 14.83 9.45
C PRO A 170 -3.82 15.28 8.04
N ALA A 171 -4.87 16.10 7.95
CA ALA A 171 -5.52 16.58 6.72
C ALA A 171 -6.19 15.54 5.80
N ALA A 172 -6.07 14.25 6.10
CA ALA A 172 -6.54 13.14 5.26
C ALA A 172 -7.51 12.22 6.03
N GLU A 173 -7.85 11.06 5.46
CA GLU A 173 -8.57 10.00 6.18
C GLU A 173 -7.61 9.28 7.15
N HIS A 174 -7.48 7.96 7.08
CA HIS A 174 -6.69 7.19 8.02
C HIS A 174 -5.73 6.26 7.27
N GLY A 175 -4.75 5.70 7.97
CA GLY A 175 -3.79 4.78 7.38
C GLY A 175 -3.19 3.82 8.38
N THR A 176 -2.78 2.68 7.88
CA THR A 176 -2.06 1.68 8.64
C THR A 176 -0.64 2.15 8.86
N VAL A 177 -0.20 2.27 10.12
CA VAL A 177 1.22 2.37 10.50
C VAL A 177 1.61 1.16 11.31
N PHE A 178 2.72 0.50 10.97
CA PHE A 178 3.26 -0.58 11.80
C PHE A 178 4.77 -0.68 11.72
N VAL A 179 5.36 -1.31 12.74
CA VAL A 179 6.81 -1.44 12.88
C VAL A 179 7.22 -2.89 13.01
N HIS A 180 8.48 -3.17 12.68
CA HIS A 180 9.05 -4.48 12.92
C HIS A 180 9.02 -4.79 14.44
N PRO A 181 8.55 -5.99 14.85
CA PRO A 181 8.55 -6.35 16.26
C PRO A 181 9.92 -6.31 16.90
N GLY A 182 10.01 -5.76 18.11
CA GLY A 182 11.27 -5.58 18.80
C GLY A 182 11.09 -4.87 20.14
N GLN A 183 12.19 -4.65 20.86
CA GLN A 183 12.18 -4.08 22.21
C GLN A 183 11.54 -2.68 22.28
N ASN A 184 11.54 -1.93 21.17
CA ASN A 184 11.03 -0.57 21.09
C ASN A 184 9.73 -0.43 20.27
N GLU A 185 9.07 -1.54 19.88
CA GLU A 185 7.87 -1.46 19.01
C GLU A 185 6.78 -0.56 19.64
N VAL A 186 6.50 -0.76 20.92
CA VAL A 186 5.51 0.02 21.70
C VAL A 186 5.96 1.47 21.87
N ALA A 187 7.23 1.69 22.23
CA ALA A 187 7.74 3.03 22.50
C ALA A 187 7.71 3.94 21.26
N VAL A 188 8.05 3.40 20.09
CA VAL A 188 8.00 4.17 18.83
C VAL A 188 6.57 4.42 18.39
N LEU A 189 5.67 3.42 18.45
CA LEU A 189 4.26 3.61 18.10
C LEU A 189 3.57 4.62 19.02
N LYS A 190 3.85 4.57 20.32
CA LYS A 190 3.30 5.52 21.30
C LYS A 190 3.77 6.95 21.06
N GLU A 191 5.07 7.14 20.80
CA GLU A 191 5.61 8.47 20.48
C GLU A 191 5.02 9.01 19.18
N PHE A 192 4.88 8.15 18.17
CA PHE A 192 4.25 8.50 16.90
C PHE A 192 2.80 8.96 17.09
N GLU A 193 1.97 8.16 17.76
CA GLU A 193 0.55 8.49 17.97
C GLU A 193 0.40 9.80 18.74
N ASN A 194 1.14 9.98 19.84
CA ASN A 194 1.03 11.20 20.66
C ASN A 194 1.50 12.47 19.92
N ALA A 195 2.39 12.35 18.93
CA ALA A 195 2.98 13.48 18.24
C ALA A 195 2.34 13.78 16.87
N PHE A 196 1.72 12.80 16.21
CA PHE A 196 1.30 12.92 14.81
C PHE A 196 -0.10 12.40 14.50
N ASP A 197 -0.79 11.72 15.42
CA ASP A 197 -2.18 11.31 15.16
C ASP A 197 -3.12 12.52 15.10
N GLY A 198 -3.82 12.68 13.99
CA GLY A 198 -4.62 13.86 13.69
C GLY A 198 -5.75 14.14 14.69
N VAL A 199 -6.31 13.11 15.32
CA VAL A 199 -7.31 13.27 16.39
C VAL A 199 -6.62 13.73 17.67
N VAL A 200 -5.48 13.13 18.02
CA VAL A 200 -4.70 13.49 19.21
C VAL A 200 -4.13 14.91 19.13
N THR A 201 -3.66 15.32 17.95
CA THR A 201 -3.04 16.63 17.70
C THR A 201 -4.01 17.69 17.20
N ASN A 202 -5.28 17.33 16.98
CA ASN A 202 -6.32 18.22 16.42
C ASN A 202 -5.93 18.81 15.05
N THR A 203 -5.43 17.95 14.15
CA THR A 203 -4.95 18.31 12.80
C THR A 203 -5.67 17.55 11.68
N THR A 204 -6.92 17.11 11.90
CA THR A 204 -7.71 16.40 10.88
C THR A 204 -8.23 17.30 9.75
N GLY A 205 -8.26 18.63 9.94
CA GLY A 205 -8.77 19.55 8.91
C GLY A 205 -7.87 19.63 7.68
N SER A 206 -8.44 19.62 6.48
CA SER A 206 -7.72 19.68 5.20
C SER A 206 -7.11 21.06 4.97
N THR A 207 -5.87 21.24 5.42
CA THR A 207 -5.08 22.47 5.26
C THR A 207 -3.61 22.11 5.03
N ALA A 208 -2.90 22.92 4.25
CA ALA A 208 -1.47 22.72 4.00
C ALA A 208 -0.61 22.62 5.28
N ALA A 209 -1.02 23.31 6.36
CA ALA A 209 -0.34 23.21 7.65
C ALA A 209 -0.48 21.81 8.28
N ASN A 210 -1.67 21.21 8.17
CA ASN A 210 -1.93 19.86 8.68
C ASN A 210 -1.33 18.79 7.77
N GLU A 211 -1.34 18.98 6.44
CA GLU A 211 -0.63 18.12 5.50
C GLU A 211 0.87 18.01 5.86
N ALA A 212 1.49 19.13 6.26
CA ALA A 212 2.88 19.13 6.72
C ALA A 212 3.11 18.30 8.00
N VAL A 213 2.10 18.13 8.86
CA VAL A 213 2.16 17.25 10.04
C VAL A 213 2.17 15.78 9.61
N ALA A 214 1.40 15.40 8.59
CA ALA A 214 1.46 14.05 8.03
C ALA A 214 2.88 13.74 7.49
N ILE A 215 3.48 14.68 6.76
CA ILE A 215 4.86 14.58 6.28
C ILE A 215 5.86 14.46 7.45
N ALA A 216 5.66 15.22 8.53
CA ALA A 216 6.50 15.12 9.73
C ALA A 216 6.40 13.74 10.40
N GLY A 217 5.20 13.15 10.46
CA GLY A 217 5.01 11.78 10.97
C GLY A 217 5.76 10.74 10.13
N LEU A 218 5.66 10.82 8.81
CA LEU A 218 6.40 9.91 7.92
C LEU A 218 7.92 10.06 8.09
N ASN A 219 8.42 11.30 8.23
CA ASN A 219 9.82 11.58 8.51
C ASN A 219 10.26 11.02 9.87
N PHE A 220 9.41 11.09 10.90
CA PHE A 220 9.69 10.49 12.20
C PHE A 220 9.90 8.97 12.09
N LEU A 221 9.03 8.26 11.36
CA LEU A 221 9.18 6.81 11.16
C LEU A 221 10.45 6.48 10.38
N ASN A 222 10.76 7.26 9.34
CA ASN A 222 12.01 7.13 8.58
C ASN A 222 13.24 7.31 9.50
N ASP A 223 13.21 8.33 10.35
CA ASP A 223 14.25 8.60 11.34
C ASP A 223 14.37 7.49 12.38
N ALA A 224 13.26 6.92 12.84
CA ALA A 224 13.24 5.82 13.79
C ALA A 224 13.95 4.58 13.22
N VAL A 225 13.77 4.29 11.93
CA VAL A 225 14.48 3.22 11.22
C VAL A 225 15.95 3.59 11.02
N ALA A 226 16.26 4.80 10.53
CA ALA A 226 17.63 5.24 10.27
C ALA A 226 18.50 5.25 11.54
N LYS A 227 17.93 5.65 12.66
CA LYS A 227 18.55 5.66 14.00
C LYS A 227 18.49 4.29 14.69
N LYS A 228 17.97 3.25 14.02
CA LYS A 228 17.84 1.87 14.51
C LYS A 228 17.04 1.75 15.81
N ARG A 229 16.10 2.66 16.05
CA ARG A 229 15.14 2.54 17.17
C ARG A 229 14.23 1.34 16.94
N VAL A 230 13.80 1.13 15.69
CA VAL A 230 13.15 -0.08 15.20
C VAL A 230 13.89 -0.59 13.96
N GLN A 231 13.76 -1.89 13.66
CA GLN A 231 14.41 -2.46 12.48
C GLN A 231 13.77 -1.96 11.18
N ASP A 232 12.45 -1.78 11.17
CA ASP A 232 11.72 -1.35 9.98
C ASP A 232 10.36 -0.74 10.37
N ALA A 233 9.77 0.07 9.48
CA ALA A 233 8.45 0.71 9.64
C ALA A 233 7.76 0.93 8.30
N MET A 234 6.42 0.98 8.30
CA MET A 234 5.59 1.07 7.10
C MET A 234 4.33 1.89 7.31
N PHE A 235 3.88 2.49 6.21
CA PHE A 235 2.63 3.22 6.07
C PHE A 235 1.88 2.79 4.80
N PHE A 236 0.57 2.56 4.94
CA PHE A 236 -0.39 2.43 3.85
C PHE A 236 -1.62 3.28 4.16
N ALA A 237 -2.05 4.14 3.23
CA ALA A 237 -3.31 4.87 3.40
C ALA A 237 -4.50 3.89 3.27
N ASN A 238 -5.52 4.04 4.11
CA ASN A 238 -6.70 3.18 4.12
C ASN A 238 -7.91 3.95 3.58
N HIS A 239 -8.80 3.25 2.89
CA HIS A 239 -10.03 3.79 2.29
C HIS A 239 -9.85 5.08 1.47
N PRO A 240 -8.82 5.21 0.61
CA PRO A 240 -8.32 6.51 0.14
C PRO A 240 -9.36 7.37 -0.60
N ALA A 241 -10.30 6.78 -1.34
CA ALA A 241 -11.36 7.53 -2.02
C ALA A 241 -12.68 7.64 -1.23
N ARG A 242 -12.83 6.94 -0.09
CA ARG A 242 -14.12 6.75 0.59
C ARG A 242 -14.79 8.05 1.01
N LYS A 243 -14.01 8.99 1.55
CA LYS A 243 -14.48 10.36 1.89
C LYS A 243 -14.06 11.41 0.86
N GLY A 244 -13.25 11.02 -0.12
CA GLY A 244 -12.68 11.93 -1.13
C GLY A 244 -11.83 13.05 -0.53
N ILE A 245 -11.16 12.81 0.61
CA ILE A 245 -10.35 13.81 1.31
C ILE A 245 -8.90 13.75 0.80
N ASP A 246 -8.34 12.55 0.68
CA ASP A 246 -6.96 12.32 0.27
C ASP A 246 -6.71 12.88 -1.15
N SER A 247 -6.03 14.01 -1.27
CA SER A 247 -5.79 14.62 -2.58
C SER A 247 -4.63 13.93 -3.33
N PRO A 248 -4.58 14.02 -4.67
CA PRO A 248 -3.47 13.44 -5.43
C PRO A 248 -2.11 14.04 -5.07
N HIS A 249 -2.04 15.33 -4.71
CA HIS A 249 -0.77 15.94 -4.30
C HIS A 249 -0.31 15.49 -2.91
N GLU A 250 -1.24 15.23 -1.97
CA GLU A 250 -0.91 14.67 -0.66
C GLU A 250 -0.36 13.25 -0.81
N ILE A 251 -1.00 12.39 -1.60
CA ILE A 251 -0.53 11.02 -1.87
C ILE A 251 0.88 11.04 -2.47
N ARG A 252 1.12 11.91 -3.45
CA ARG A 252 2.48 12.13 -4.01
C ARG A 252 3.44 12.67 -2.97
N GLY A 253 3.00 13.57 -2.11
CA GLY A 253 3.76 14.13 -1.00
C GLY A 253 4.22 13.07 -0.02
N TRP A 254 3.34 12.17 0.40
CA TRP A 254 3.66 11.06 1.30
C TRP A 254 4.71 10.13 0.68
N ARG A 255 4.48 9.70 -0.57
CA ARG A 255 5.42 8.87 -1.35
C ARG A 255 6.78 9.53 -1.45
N ASP A 256 6.83 10.81 -1.79
CA ASP A 256 8.07 11.50 -2.10
C ASP A 256 8.85 11.91 -0.83
N ALA A 257 8.17 12.16 0.29
CA ALA A 257 8.83 12.51 1.55
C ALA A 257 9.51 11.31 2.21
N ALA A 258 8.86 10.14 2.21
CA ALA A 258 9.40 8.93 2.82
C ALA A 258 9.09 7.68 1.98
N PRO A 259 9.72 7.52 0.79
CA PRO A 259 9.42 6.41 -0.14
C PRO A 259 9.75 5.02 0.43
N HIS A 260 10.54 4.96 1.49
CA HIS A 260 10.83 3.74 2.25
C HIS A 260 9.92 3.55 3.46
N ILE A 261 8.92 4.38 3.67
CA ILE A 261 7.93 4.23 4.74
C ILE A 261 6.54 4.22 4.13
N ALA A 262 6.20 5.23 3.33
CA ALA A 262 4.94 5.34 2.61
C ALA A 262 4.97 4.50 1.34
N LEU A 263 4.35 3.32 1.39
CA LEU A 263 4.48 2.30 0.35
C LEU A 263 3.31 2.26 -0.62
N GLY A 264 2.15 2.75 -0.22
CA GLY A 264 0.96 2.51 -0.99
C GLY A 264 -0.32 2.89 -0.27
N PHE A 265 -1.41 2.34 -0.78
CA PHE A 265 -2.71 2.41 -0.16
C PHE A 265 -3.43 1.06 -0.23
N GLU A 266 -4.50 0.96 0.53
CA GLU A 266 -5.51 -0.06 0.40
C GLU A 266 -6.21 0.06 -0.96
N GLY A 267 -5.92 -0.89 -1.85
CA GLY A 267 -6.53 -0.93 -3.17
C GLY A 267 -7.91 -1.58 -3.17
N ALA A 268 -8.21 -2.40 -2.15
CA ALA A 268 -9.54 -2.92 -1.89
C ALA A 268 -9.90 -2.72 -0.40
N PRO A 269 -10.97 -1.96 -0.11
CA PRO A 269 -11.39 -1.69 1.26
C PRO A 269 -11.71 -2.95 2.06
N GLY A 270 -11.58 -2.89 3.38
CA GLY A 270 -12.25 -3.78 4.33
C GLY A 270 -13.78 -3.69 4.26
N HIS A 271 -14.49 -4.09 5.32
CA HIS A 271 -15.96 -3.97 5.41
C HIS A 271 -16.76 -4.52 4.20
N GLN A 272 -16.25 -5.57 3.57
CA GLN A 272 -16.81 -6.08 2.31
C GLN A 272 -18.23 -6.69 2.50
N ALA A 273 -18.58 -7.14 3.71
CA ALA A 273 -19.91 -7.66 4.01
C ALA A 273 -20.98 -6.54 4.07
N ALA A 274 -20.58 -5.27 4.19
CA ALA A 274 -21.51 -4.12 4.19
C ALA A 274 -22.42 -4.07 2.95
N GLY A 275 -21.94 -4.59 1.81
CA GLY A 275 -22.69 -4.62 0.55
C GLY A 275 -23.76 -5.72 0.45
N ILE A 276 -23.82 -6.67 1.41
CA ILE A 276 -24.79 -7.77 1.38
C ILE A 276 -26.21 -7.18 1.50
N PRO A 277 -27.13 -7.53 0.57
CA PRO A 277 -28.47 -6.94 0.55
C PRO A 277 -29.30 -7.22 1.81
N SER A 278 -30.03 -6.21 2.27
CA SER A 278 -31.05 -6.36 3.31
C SER A 278 -32.19 -7.29 2.83
N PRO A 279 -32.79 -8.13 3.70
CA PRO A 279 -32.54 -8.27 5.14
C PRO A 279 -31.44 -9.29 5.50
N LEU A 280 -30.74 -9.85 4.51
CA LEU A 280 -29.72 -10.88 4.74
C LEU A 280 -28.36 -10.29 5.11
N GLY A 281 -28.19 -8.99 4.97
CA GLY A 281 -27.00 -8.24 5.39
C GLY A 281 -27.30 -6.76 5.67
N PRO A 282 -26.26 -5.94 5.82
CA PRO A 282 -26.41 -4.54 6.24
C PRO A 282 -27.18 -3.69 5.25
N GLY A 283 -27.10 -4.00 3.94
CA GLY A 283 -27.72 -3.19 2.90
C GLY A 283 -27.07 -1.82 2.69
N SER A 284 -25.79 -1.68 3.04
CA SER A 284 -24.99 -0.47 2.90
C SER A 284 -24.15 -0.48 1.61
N GLY A 285 -23.28 0.52 1.42
CA GLY A 285 -22.22 0.44 0.40
C GLY A 285 -21.21 -0.65 0.76
N ARG A 286 -20.79 -1.46 -0.21
CA ARG A 286 -19.68 -2.41 -0.04
C ARG A 286 -18.40 -1.63 0.35
N GLY A 287 -17.72 -2.07 1.40
CA GLY A 287 -16.61 -1.32 2.00
C GLY A 287 -16.99 -0.05 2.77
N TYR A 288 -18.29 0.18 3.03
CA TYR A 288 -18.84 1.47 3.47
C TYR A 288 -18.54 2.63 2.52
N TYR A 289 -18.41 2.32 1.22
CA TYR A 289 -18.35 3.32 0.15
C TYR A 289 -19.79 3.69 -0.26
N ASP A 290 -20.49 4.41 0.62
CA ASP A 290 -21.82 4.97 0.40
C ASP A 290 -21.90 6.49 0.71
N ASN A 291 -20.74 7.10 0.97
CA ASN A 291 -20.57 8.54 1.22
C ASN A 291 -20.89 9.42 -0.01
N SER A 292 -20.79 10.73 0.21
CA SER A 292 -20.90 11.79 -0.78
C SER A 292 -19.92 12.92 -0.45
N PRO A 293 -19.58 13.80 -1.42
CA PRO A 293 -18.67 14.91 -1.17
C PRO A 293 -19.10 15.76 0.03
N SER A 294 -18.13 16.15 0.84
CA SER A 294 -18.27 17.08 1.96
C SER A 294 -17.47 18.36 1.70
N SER A 295 -17.54 19.33 2.63
CA SER A 295 -16.69 20.53 2.56
C SER A 295 -15.19 20.24 2.74
N ALA A 296 -14.84 19.06 3.28
CA ALA A 296 -13.45 18.62 3.41
C ALA A 296 -12.96 17.84 2.18
N SER A 297 -13.87 17.41 1.28
CA SER A 297 -13.50 16.60 0.13
C SER A 297 -12.72 17.44 -0.88
N PHE A 298 -11.65 16.86 -1.44
CA PHE A 298 -10.90 17.44 -2.53
C PHE A 298 -11.82 17.62 -3.76
N PRO A 299 -11.91 18.83 -4.35
CA PRO A 299 -12.89 19.11 -5.41
C PRO A 299 -12.78 18.25 -6.68
N GLY A 300 -11.63 17.61 -6.93
CA GLY A 300 -11.40 16.81 -8.14
C GLY A 300 -12.04 15.42 -8.14
N TYR A 301 -12.61 14.96 -7.02
CA TYR A 301 -13.24 13.63 -6.95
C TYR A 301 -14.59 13.57 -7.68
N PRO A 302 -14.79 12.63 -8.60
CA PRO A 302 -16.12 12.37 -9.19
C PRO A 302 -17.02 11.62 -8.20
N LEU A 303 -18.34 11.65 -8.39
CA LEU A 303 -19.30 10.96 -7.49
C LEU A 303 -19.09 9.44 -7.47
N GLU A 304 -18.66 8.89 -8.61
CA GLU A 304 -18.31 7.49 -8.82
C GLU A 304 -17.16 7.01 -7.92
N SER A 305 -16.34 7.93 -7.39
CA SER A 305 -15.23 7.59 -6.51
C SER A 305 -15.65 7.17 -5.11
N TYR A 306 -16.86 7.56 -4.69
CA TYR A 306 -17.45 7.19 -3.40
C TYR A 306 -18.11 5.82 -3.44
N ARG A 307 -17.83 5.00 -4.45
CA ARG A 307 -18.32 3.63 -4.63
C ARG A 307 -17.14 2.71 -4.91
N THR A 308 -17.22 1.48 -4.45
CA THR A 308 -16.30 0.43 -4.90
C THR A 308 -16.68 -0.06 -6.29
N TRP A 309 -15.71 -0.68 -6.97
CA TRP A 309 -15.84 -1.22 -8.32
C TRP A 309 -15.31 -2.66 -8.30
N GLY A 310 -16.21 -3.64 -8.27
CA GLY A 310 -15.83 -5.03 -8.00
C GLY A 310 -15.26 -5.23 -6.58
N GLY A 311 -15.62 -4.36 -5.64
CA GLY A 311 -15.10 -4.32 -4.28
C GLY A 311 -13.75 -3.61 -4.11
N PHE A 312 -13.16 -3.10 -5.20
CA PHE A 312 -11.90 -2.35 -5.17
C PHE A 312 -12.18 -0.85 -5.11
N ASP A 313 -11.26 -0.10 -4.51
CA ASP A 313 -11.29 1.36 -4.51
C ASP A 313 -11.28 1.90 -5.95
N TRP A 314 -11.96 3.02 -6.16
CA TRP A 314 -12.04 3.70 -7.45
C TRP A 314 -10.67 4.05 -8.05
N MET A 315 -9.69 4.46 -7.24
CA MET A 315 -8.33 4.77 -7.68
C MET A 315 -7.62 3.55 -8.27
N THR A 316 -7.91 2.36 -7.74
CA THR A 316 -7.28 1.09 -8.13
C THR A 316 -7.93 0.49 -9.36
N SER A 317 -9.26 0.52 -9.38
CA SER A 317 -10.08 -0.10 -10.43
C SER A 317 -10.06 0.68 -11.74
N THR A 318 -9.87 2.00 -11.68
CA THR A 318 -9.82 2.88 -12.84
C THR A 318 -8.51 2.73 -13.62
N VAL A 319 -8.56 2.03 -14.76
CA VAL A 319 -7.42 1.94 -15.69
C VAL A 319 -7.12 3.31 -16.28
N GLY A 320 -5.89 3.80 -16.08
CA GLY A 320 -5.47 5.16 -16.39
C GLY A 320 -5.86 6.20 -15.34
N GLY A 321 -6.35 5.78 -14.16
CA GLY A 321 -6.66 6.61 -13.00
C GLY A 321 -5.45 6.90 -12.11
N LEU A 322 -5.68 7.23 -10.84
CA LEU A 322 -4.64 7.82 -9.99
C LEU A 322 -3.49 6.85 -9.73
N TRP A 323 -3.80 5.58 -9.47
CA TRP A 323 -2.76 4.59 -9.27
C TRP A 323 -1.83 4.51 -10.48
N ASP A 324 -2.40 4.43 -11.68
CA ASP A 324 -1.65 4.41 -12.93
C ASP A 324 -0.89 5.72 -13.17
N SER A 325 -1.44 6.86 -12.76
CA SER A 325 -0.75 8.16 -12.79
C SER A 325 0.48 8.17 -11.89
N LEU A 326 0.40 7.61 -10.68
CA LEU A 326 1.53 7.47 -9.77
C LEU A 326 2.61 6.53 -10.32
N LEU A 327 2.19 5.40 -10.93
CA LEU A 327 3.10 4.43 -11.55
C LEU A 327 3.78 4.99 -12.81
N ALA A 328 3.08 5.81 -13.60
CA ALA A 328 3.63 6.46 -14.78
C ALA A 328 4.77 7.44 -14.43
N GLU A 329 4.88 7.88 -13.18
CA GLU A 329 6.02 8.65 -12.70
C GLU A 329 7.30 7.83 -12.51
N GLY A 330 7.22 6.50 -12.70
CA GLY A 330 8.33 5.57 -12.54
C GLY A 330 8.68 5.29 -11.07
N LYS A 331 7.78 5.62 -10.14
CA LYS A 331 8.00 5.48 -8.70
C LYS A 331 7.14 4.35 -8.12
N PRO A 332 7.66 3.63 -7.11
CA PRO A 332 6.87 2.70 -6.30
C PRO A 332 5.62 3.33 -5.72
N TRP A 333 4.48 2.66 -5.90
CA TRP A 333 3.26 2.92 -5.15
C TRP A 333 2.33 1.70 -5.26
N TRP A 334 2.15 1.01 -4.15
CA TRP A 334 1.63 -0.35 -4.09
C TRP A 334 0.17 -0.39 -3.62
N ILE A 335 -0.53 -1.45 -4.00
CA ILE A 335 -1.85 -1.75 -3.45
C ILE A 335 -1.79 -2.92 -2.47
N THR A 336 -2.66 -2.86 -1.47
CA THR A 336 -2.98 -3.94 -0.54
C THR A 336 -4.50 -4.14 -0.44
N ALA A 337 -4.92 -5.12 0.35
CA ALA A 337 -6.30 -5.39 0.71
C ALA A 337 -6.34 -5.90 2.16
N ASN A 338 -7.40 -5.56 2.89
CA ASN A 338 -7.55 -5.95 4.29
C ASN A 338 -9.02 -6.24 4.61
N SER A 339 -9.29 -6.64 5.84
CA SER A 339 -10.65 -6.89 6.32
C SER A 339 -11.32 -5.68 6.97
N ASP A 340 -10.51 -4.76 7.52
CA ASP A 340 -10.92 -3.71 8.44
C ASP A 340 -11.85 -4.25 9.54
N SER A 341 -11.42 -5.36 10.16
CA SER A 341 -12.29 -6.18 11.00
C SER A 341 -12.45 -5.58 12.39
N HIS A 342 -13.66 -5.11 12.70
CA HIS A 342 -14.08 -4.59 14.00
C HIS A 342 -15.16 -5.47 14.63
N SER A 343 -16.20 -5.78 13.84
CA SER A 343 -17.42 -6.49 14.19
C SER A 343 -17.87 -7.36 13.02
N VAL A 344 -17.97 -8.68 13.21
CA VAL A 344 -18.07 -9.60 12.07
C VAL A 344 -19.53 -9.90 11.72
N TYR A 345 -19.83 -9.85 10.41
CA TYR A 345 -21.09 -10.29 9.82
C TYR A 345 -21.37 -11.76 10.12
N GLY A 346 -22.56 -12.03 10.65
CA GLY A 346 -23.03 -13.39 10.93
C GLY A 346 -22.42 -14.00 12.20
N ASP A 347 -21.57 -13.28 12.93
CA ASP A 347 -21.14 -13.69 14.26
C ASP A 347 -22.27 -13.41 15.29
N THR A 348 -22.19 -14.11 16.41
CA THR A 348 -23.11 -14.03 17.55
C THR A 348 -22.54 -13.21 18.71
N SER A 349 -21.24 -12.95 18.72
CA SER A 349 -20.57 -12.20 19.78
C SER A 349 -21.01 -10.73 19.78
N VAL A 350 -21.15 -10.15 20.98
CA VAL A 350 -21.40 -8.72 21.20
C VAL A 350 -20.33 -8.12 22.13
N ASN A 351 -20.10 -6.81 22.03
CA ASN A 351 -19.18 -6.09 22.91
C ASN A 351 -19.53 -6.32 24.39
N GLY A 352 -18.53 -6.68 25.21
CA GLY A 352 -18.69 -6.97 26.64
C GLY A 352 -18.97 -5.74 27.51
N GLY A 353 -19.11 -4.56 26.91
CA GLY A 353 -19.28 -3.27 27.57
C GLY A 353 -18.00 -2.80 28.26
N GLY A 354 -18.16 -1.87 29.20
CA GLY A 354 -17.06 -1.23 29.91
C GLY A 354 -16.86 0.23 29.50
N ASP A 355 -15.89 0.88 30.13
CA ASP A 355 -15.54 2.28 29.87
C ASP A 355 -14.23 2.36 29.11
N PHE A 356 -14.30 2.53 27.79
CA PHE A 356 -13.14 2.65 26.93
C PHE A 356 -12.28 3.87 27.28
N THR A 357 -12.89 4.99 27.64
CA THR A 357 -12.15 6.23 27.93
C THR A 357 -11.31 6.06 29.20
N ALA A 358 -11.86 5.40 30.22
CA ALA A 358 -11.14 5.13 31.46
C ALA A 358 -10.09 4.02 31.31
N ASN A 359 -10.37 3.00 30.49
CA ASN A 359 -9.58 1.77 30.48
C ASN A 359 -8.70 1.58 29.24
N GLY A 360 -8.91 2.34 28.17
CA GLY A 360 -8.26 2.13 26.87
C GLY A 360 -8.63 0.80 26.20
N ARG A 361 -9.69 0.13 26.68
CA ARG A 361 -10.27 -1.09 26.10
C ARG A 361 -11.67 -1.37 26.65
N TYR A 362 -12.45 -2.17 25.93
CA TYR A 362 -13.67 -2.81 26.42
C TYR A 362 -13.37 -4.13 27.14
N ASN A 363 -14.40 -4.68 27.79
CA ASN A 363 -14.38 -6.04 28.32
C ASN A 363 -14.47 -7.06 27.19
N ASP A 364 -13.99 -8.27 27.46
CA ASP A 364 -14.06 -9.41 26.54
C ASP A 364 -15.48 -9.60 25.99
N ALA A 365 -15.56 -9.79 24.67
CA ALA A 365 -16.82 -10.03 23.99
C ALA A 365 -17.56 -11.23 24.59
N VAL A 366 -18.89 -11.12 24.67
CA VAL A 366 -19.77 -12.16 25.20
C VAL A 366 -20.61 -12.76 24.09
N TYR A 367 -20.88 -14.07 24.17
CA TYR A 367 -21.77 -14.73 23.22
C TYR A 367 -23.19 -14.21 23.36
N GLY A 368 -23.71 -13.67 22.26
CA GLY A 368 -25.12 -13.32 22.08
C GLY A 368 -25.85 -14.34 21.21
N SER A 369 -27.12 -14.05 20.94
CA SER A 369 -27.96 -14.73 19.95
C SER A 369 -29.15 -13.81 19.64
N PRO A 370 -29.62 -13.68 18.39
CA PRO A 370 -29.22 -14.41 17.18
C PRO A 370 -27.91 -13.89 16.55
N ALA A 371 -27.50 -14.47 15.42
CA ALA A 371 -26.41 -13.95 14.59
C ALA A 371 -26.68 -12.51 14.11
N ILE A 372 -25.63 -11.69 14.07
CA ILE A 372 -25.70 -10.25 13.78
C ILE A 372 -25.43 -10.04 12.29
N LEU A 373 -26.51 -9.84 11.53
CA LEU A 373 -26.43 -9.64 10.07
C LEU A 373 -26.21 -8.17 9.67
N THR A 374 -26.22 -7.25 10.64
CA THR A 374 -26.06 -5.81 10.40
C THR A 374 -24.61 -5.33 10.42
N ASN A 375 -23.67 -6.19 10.83
CA ASN A 375 -22.24 -5.89 10.82
C ASN A 375 -21.69 -5.97 9.38
N GLY A 376 -20.74 -5.09 9.06
CA GLY A 376 -20.17 -4.94 7.71
C GLY A 376 -18.92 -5.77 7.44
N ASP A 377 -18.37 -6.48 8.43
CA ASP A 377 -16.99 -6.96 8.33
C ASP A 377 -16.95 -8.46 8.15
N PHE A 378 -15.85 -8.93 7.57
CA PHE A 378 -15.46 -10.32 7.66
C PHE A 378 -14.27 -10.46 8.62
N TRP A 379 -14.06 -11.66 9.13
CA TRP A 379 -12.81 -11.98 9.83
C TRP A 379 -11.59 -11.82 8.89
N PRO A 380 -10.40 -11.52 9.43
CA PRO A 380 -9.17 -11.44 8.66
C PRO A 380 -8.91 -12.72 7.84
N GLY A 381 -8.73 -12.57 6.53
CA GLY A 381 -8.47 -13.68 5.60
C GLY A 381 -9.69 -14.50 5.17
N TYR A 382 -10.88 -14.22 5.72
CA TYR A 382 -12.13 -14.90 5.31
C TYR A 382 -12.54 -14.55 3.88
N TYR A 383 -12.30 -13.29 3.48
CA TYR A 383 -12.66 -12.75 2.18
C TYR A 383 -11.49 -12.04 1.49
N SER A 384 -10.97 -10.97 2.08
CA SER A 384 -9.85 -10.18 1.53
C SER A 384 -8.50 -10.71 1.98
N ARG A 385 -7.51 -10.74 1.08
CA ARG A 385 -6.14 -11.17 1.41
C ARG A 385 -5.09 -10.35 0.67
N THR A 386 -4.04 -9.95 1.37
CA THR A 386 -2.79 -9.43 0.79
C THR A 386 -1.74 -10.54 0.75
N HIS A 387 -1.38 -11.03 -0.43
CA HIS A 387 -0.34 -12.04 -0.60
C HIS A 387 1.01 -11.40 -0.85
N VAL A 388 1.99 -11.69 0.01
CA VAL A 388 3.34 -11.12 -0.04
C VAL A 388 4.36 -12.18 -0.43
N GLY A 389 5.14 -11.92 -1.48
CA GLY A 389 6.27 -12.74 -1.89
C GLY A 389 7.48 -12.48 -1.01
N ALA A 390 7.67 -13.33 0.01
CA ALA A 390 8.76 -13.22 0.98
C ALA A 390 9.88 -14.24 0.70
N ALA A 391 11.12 -13.90 1.04
CA ALA A 391 12.26 -14.83 0.89
C ALA A 391 12.20 -16.01 1.89
N ARG A 392 11.46 -15.85 2.99
CA ARG A 392 11.20 -16.84 4.02
C ARG A 392 10.07 -16.33 4.93
N ARG A 393 9.53 -17.20 5.78
CA ARG A 393 8.57 -16.81 6.81
C ARG A 393 9.27 -16.09 7.97
N SER A 394 9.32 -14.76 7.93
CA SER A 394 9.80 -13.92 9.05
C SER A 394 9.27 -12.49 8.92
N TYR A 395 9.16 -11.77 10.03
CA TYR A 395 8.72 -10.37 10.07
C TYR A 395 9.47 -9.50 9.05
N ALA A 396 10.81 -9.52 9.10
CA ALA A 396 11.67 -8.79 8.18
C ALA A 396 11.46 -9.15 6.70
N ALA A 397 11.18 -10.41 6.40
CA ALA A 397 11.01 -10.86 5.01
C ALA A 397 9.63 -10.49 4.44
N VAL A 398 8.57 -10.50 5.26
CA VAL A 398 7.26 -9.97 4.89
C VAL A 398 7.37 -8.47 4.62
N MET A 399 8.00 -7.73 5.52
CA MET A 399 8.25 -6.30 5.33
C MET A 399 9.08 -6.03 4.06
N ALA A 400 10.18 -6.75 3.85
CA ALA A 400 10.95 -6.62 2.60
C ALA A 400 10.13 -6.98 1.34
N GLY A 401 9.13 -7.86 1.45
CA GLY A 401 8.21 -8.21 0.38
C GLY A 401 7.24 -7.06 0.05
N LEU A 402 6.59 -6.52 1.07
CA LEU A 402 5.67 -5.36 0.97
C LEU A 402 6.39 -4.13 0.40
N ARG A 403 7.58 -3.82 0.93
CA ARG A 403 8.41 -2.69 0.47
C ARG A 403 8.80 -2.81 -1.00
N ALA A 404 9.14 -4.02 -1.42
CA ALA A 404 9.49 -4.31 -2.80
C ALA A 404 8.27 -4.40 -3.73
N GLY A 405 7.04 -4.29 -3.21
CA GLY A 405 5.83 -4.40 -4.04
C GLY A 405 5.56 -5.81 -4.55
N ARG A 406 6.17 -6.85 -3.96
CA ARG A 406 5.92 -8.26 -4.29
C ARG A 406 4.58 -8.70 -3.74
N VAL A 407 3.51 -8.10 -4.26
CA VAL A 407 2.16 -8.21 -3.71
C VAL A 407 1.16 -8.50 -4.82
N TRP A 408 0.24 -9.40 -4.51
CA TRP A 408 -1.05 -9.49 -5.19
C TRP A 408 -2.13 -9.64 -4.13
N VAL A 409 -3.34 -9.23 -4.47
CA VAL A 409 -4.49 -9.24 -3.56
C VAL A 409 -5.67 -9.91 -4.22
N ASP A 410 -6.51 -10.57 -3.44
CA ASP A 410 -7.73 -11.18 -3.94
C ASP A 410 -8.91 -11.11 -2.97
N HIS A 411 -10.08 -11.28 -3.57
CA HIS A 411 -11.35 -11.45 -2.91
C HIS A 411 -11.87 -12.88 -3.02
N GLY A 412 -12.34 -13.40 -1.90
CA GLY A 412 -13.13 -14.63 -1.81
C GLY A 412 -12.39 -15.90 -2.22
N GLY A 413 -11.06 -15.88 -2.28
CA GLY A 413 -10.27 -17.04 -2.66
C GLY A 413 -10.26 -17.32 -4.15
N LEU A 414 -10.33 -16.31 -5.02
CA LEU A 414 -10.53 -16.49 -6.46
C LEU A 414 -9.41 -17.33 -7.12
N ILE A 415 -8.18 -17.19 -6.63
CA ILE A 415 -7.02 -17.96 -7.07
C ILE A 415 -6.22 -18.47 -5.87
N ASP A 416 -5.57 -19.62 -6.05
CA ASP A 416 -4.65 -20.22 -5.07
C ASP A 416 -3.22 -19.66 -5.19
N GLY A 417 -2.88 -19.05 -6.34
CA GLY A 417 -1.57 -18.45 -6.53
C GLY A 417 -1.32 -17.93 -7.93
N ILE A 418 -0.34 -17.04 -8.03
CA ILE A 418 0.12 -16.44 -9.28
C ILE A 418 1.63 -16.26 -9.28
N ASP A 419 2.25 -16.46 -10.45
CA ASP A 419 3.64 -16.13 -10.73
C ASP A 419 3.69 -15.36 -12.05
N VAL A 420 4.15 -14.12 -11.99
CA VAL A 420 4.29 -13.24 -13.15
C VAL A 420 5.76 -12.95 -13.36
N ARG A 421 6.25 -13.18 -14.57
CA ARG A 421 7.65 -13.04 -14.93
C ARG A 421 7.84 -12.22 -16.19
N VAL A 422 8.79 -11.30 -16.12
CA VAL A 422 9.35 -10.56 -17.26
C VAL A 422 10.86 -10.71 -17.18
N GLY A 423 11.42 -11.59 -18.01
CA GLY A 423 12.81 -12.04 -17.83
C GLY A 423 13.03 -12.60 -16.41
N THR A 424 13.90 -11.96 -15.64
CA THR A 424 14.18 -12.32 -14.24
C THR A 424 13.27 -11.62 -13.21
N ALA A 425 12.60 -10.54 -13.59
CA ALA A 425 11.77 -9.74 -12.69
C ALA A 425 10.43 -10.41 -12.39
N THR A 426 9.88 -10.10 -11.21
CA THR A 426 8.51 -10.45 -10.79
C THR A 426 7.83 -9.20 -10.20
N LEU A 427 6.63 -9.36 -9.63
CA LEU A 427 5.80 -8.27 -9.09
C LEU A 427 6.63 -7.29 -8.23
N GLY A 428 6.45 -5.99 -8.48
CA GLY A 428 7.17 -4.89 -7.86
C GLY A 428 8.60 -4.66 -8.36
N GLY A 429 9.17 -5.62 -9.09
CA GLY A 429 10.51 -5.55 -9.67
C GLY A 429 10.58 -4.80 -10.99
N THR A 430 11.81 -4.62 -11.47
CA THR A 430 12.10 -3.98 -12.76
C THR A 430 12.90 -4.91 -13.65
N TYR A 431 12.49 -5.05 -14.91
CA TYR A 431 13.26 -5.75 -15.93
C TYR A 431 13.92 -4.75 -16.88
N ALA A 432 15.25 -4.72 -16.89
CA ALA A 432 15.98 -3.98 -17.90
C ALA A 432 16.09 -4.81 -19.19
N VAL A 433 15.83 -4.17 -20.32
CA VAL A 433 15.97 -4.75 -21.66
C VAL A 433 16.81 -3.82 -22.51
N ARG A 434 17.55 -4.34 -23.49
CA ARG A 434 18.14 -3.48 -24.51
C ARG A 434 17.03 -2.83 -25.37
N THR A 435 17.12 -1.53 -25.64
CA THR A 435 16.18 -0.81 -26.51
C THR A 435 15.99 -1.51 -27.86
N GLY A 436 14.74 -1.57 -28.32
CA GLY A 436 14.33 -2.19 -29.59
C GLY A 436 14.28 -3.72 -29.56
N ARG A 437 14.14 -4.31 -28.38
CA ARG A 437 13.99 -5.76 -28.19
C ARG A 437 12.59 -6.10 -27.72
N ASP A 438 12.15 -7.29 -28.11
CA ASP A 438 10.90 -7.85 -27.62
C ASP A 438 11.01 -8.22 -26.14
N VAL A 439 9.93 -7.98 -25.40
CA VAL A 439 9.79 -8.34 -23.99
C VAL A 439 8.62 -9.30 -23.85
N GLN A 440 8.89 -10.52 -23.38
CA GLN A 440 7.86 -11.52 -23.11
C GLN A 440 7.46 -11.50 -21.63
N VAL A 441 6.16 -11.44 -21.39
CA VAL A 441 5.53 -11.69 -20.09
C VAL A 441 5.04 -13.13 -20.05
N LYS A 442 5.38 -13.84 -18.98
CA LYS A 442 4.83 -15.16 -18.66
C LYS A 442 4.03 -15.06 -17.37
N ILE A 443 2.81 -15.58 -17.41
CA ILE A 443 1.86 -15.52 -16.30
C ILE A 443 1.44 -16.96 -16.01
N LYS A 444 1.71 -17.45 -14.81
CA LYS A 444 1.27 -18.76 -14.35
C LYS A 444 0.28 -18.56 -13.21
N ILE A 445 -0.96 -19.02 -13.38
CA ILE A 445 -2.04 -18.86 -12.40
C ILE A 445 -2.53 -20.23 -11.97
N LYS A 446 -2.67 -20.43 -10.67
CA LYS A 446 -3.38 -21.58 -10.10
C LYS A 446 -4.77 -21.09 -9.66
N PRO A 447 -5.85 -21.39 -10.41
CA PRO A 447 -7.21 -21.09 -9.98
C PRO A 447 -7.56 -21.79 -8.67
N ALA A 448 -8.59 -21.29 -7.98
CA ALA A 448 -9.11 -21.92 -6.76
C ALA A 448 -9.44 -23.40 -7.00
N SER A 449 -8.97 -24.26 -6.10
CA SER A 449 -9.20 -25.71 -6.18
C SER A 449 -10.06 -26.29 -5.06
N SER A 450 -10.36 -25.48 -4.04
CA SER A 450 -11.20 -25.84 -2.89
C SER A 450 -12.33 -24.83 -2.71
N SER A 451 -13.36 -25.23 -1.95
CA SER A 451 -14.40 -24.29 -1.55
C SER A 451 -13.78 -23.17 -0.71
N ASN A 452 -14.22 -21.94 -0.97
CA ASN A 452 -13.95 -20.80 -0.11
C ASN A 452 -14.86 -20.86 1.15
N TRP A 453 -14.74 -19.83 1.99
CA TRP A 453 -15.50 -19.78 3.23
C TRP A 453 -17.01 -19.57 3.07
N ALA A 454 -17.45 -19.06 1.91
CA ALA A 454 -18.85 -19.06 1.48
C ALA A 454 -19.33 -20.40 0.87
N GLN A 455 -18.55 -21.48 1.03
CA GLN A 455 -18.92 -22.85 0.70
C GLN A 455 -19.12 -23.15 -0.80
N PHE A 456 -18.47 -22.39 -1.68
CA PHE A 456 -18.40 -22.72 -3.12
C PHE A 456 -16.96 -22.61 -3.63
N VAL A 457 -16.65 -23.29 -4.74
CA VAL A 457 -15.35 -23.15 -5.41
C VAL A 457 -15.42 -21.95 -6.36
N PRO A 458 -14.67 -20.85 -6.11
CA PRO A 458 -14.59 -19.73 -7.04
C PRO A 458 -14.08 -20.18 -8.41
N ARG A 459 -14.54 -19.54 -9.48
CA ARG A 459 -14.05 -19.80 -10.84
C ARG A 459 -13.50 -18.53 -11.44
N LEU A 460 -12.21 -18.53 -11.72
CA LEU A 460 -11.59 -17.47 -12.52
C LEU A 460 -12.06 -17.59 -13.97
N ALA A 461 -12.69 -16.55 -14.50
CA ALA A 461 -13.19 -16.52 -15.87
C ALA A 461 -12.25 -15.77 -16.81
N ARG A 462 -11.65 -14.66 -16.35
CA ARG A 462 -10.84 -13.79 -17.20
C ARG A 462 -9.65 -13.20 -16.46
N VAL A 463 -8.56 -12.97 -17.20
CA VAL A 463 -7.37 -12.24 -16.74
C VAL A 463 -7.07 -11.13 -17.75
N ASP A 464 -6.93 -9.91 -17.26
CA ASP A 464 -6.56 -8.73 -18.05
C ASP A 464 -5.10 -8.36 -17.76
N LEU A 465 -4.31 -8.19 -18.82
CA LEU A 465 -3.01 -7.55 -18.80
C LEU A 465 -3.19 -6.07 -19.13
N ILE A 466 -2.83 -5.22 -18.18
CA ILE A 466 -2.87 -3.76 -18.27
C ILE A 466 -1.43 -3.26 -18.38
N ALA A 467 -1.17 -2.30 -19.28
CA ALA A 467 0.14 -1.68 -19.40
C ALA A 467 0.01 -0.17 -19.60
N GLY A 468 0.97 0.57 -19.05
CA GLY A 468 1.07 2.03 -19.13
C GLY A 468 2.50 2.50 -19.39
N GLU A 469 2.67 3.54 -20.20
CA GLU A 469 3.99 4.18 -20.39
C GLU A 469 4.45 4.85 -19.08
N VAL A 470 5.76 4.78 -18.80
CA VAL A 470 6.40 5.60 -17.76
C VAL A 470 6.77 6.94 -18.40
N THR A 471 6.06 7.98 -18.00
CA THR A 471 6.19 9.35 -18.54
C THR A 471 7.09 10.25 -17.69
N GLY A 472 7.46 9.80 -16.49
CA GLY A 472 8.13 10.64 -15.49
C GLY A 472 7.14 11.49 -14.68
N PRO A 473 7.65 12.36 -13.79
CA PRO A 473 6.85 13.13 -12.85
C PRO A 473 5.69 13.89 -13.53
N ALA A 474 4.51 13.84 -12.92
CA ALA A 474 3.36 14.60 -13.39
C ALA A 474 3.64 16.11 -13.24
N ALA A 475 3.32 16.88 -14.29
CA ALA A 475 3.46 18.34 -14.26
C ALA A 475 2.46 18.99 -13.28
N ASP A 476 1.25 18.45 -13.23
CA ASP A 476 0.22 18.80 -12.26
C ASP A 476 0.19 17.73 -11.16
N LYS A 477 0.43 18.13 -9.91
CA LYS A 477 0.42 17.20 -8.76
C LYS A 477 -0.98 16.74 -8.39
N ASP A 478 -2.02 17.46 -8.84
CA ASP A 478 -3.43 17.13 -8.61
C ASP A 478 -4.04 16.24 -9.69
N VAL A 479 -3.23 15.80 -10.66
CA VAL A 479 -3.74 14.96 -11.75
C VAL A 479 -4.13 13.58 -11.24
N PHE A 480 -5.39 13.19 -11.54
CA PHE A 480 -5.92 11.86 -11.28
C PHE A 480 -5.62 10.85 -12.39
N THR A 481 -5.18 11.28 -13.57
CA THR A 481 -5.16 10.41 -14.75
C THR A 481 -3.78 10.31 -15.41
N THR A 482 -3.62 9.30 -16.25
CA THR A 482 -2.53 9.19 -17.23
C THR A 482 -3.07 8.65 -18.56
N PRO A 483 -2.75 9.28 -19.70
CA PRO A 483 -3.42 8.98 -20.98
C PRO A 483 -2.93 7.70 -21.67
N LYS A 484 -1.82 7.10 -21.21
CA LYS A 484 -1.12 6.03 -21.94
C LYS A 484 -1.24 4.66 -21.27
N THR A 485 -2.28 4.45 -20.47
CA THR A 485 -2.55 3.17 -19.81
C THR A 485 -3.84 2.56 -20.33
N LYS A 486 -3.82 1.26 -20.63
CA LYS A 486 -5.01 0.50 -21.08
C LYS A 486 -4.88 -1.00 -20.82
N VAL A 487 -5.99 -1.71 -20.91
CA VAL A 487 -6.00 -3.17 -21.07
C VAL A 487 -5.41 -3.51 -22.44
N VAL A 488 -4.23 -4.11 -22.47
CA VAL A 488 -3.54 -4.49 -23.72
C VAL A 488 -3.91 -5.90 -24.19
N LYS A 489 -4.33 -6.77 -23.26
CA LYS A 489 -4.79 -8.13 -23.59
C LYS A 489 -5.73 -8.65 -22.52
N SER A 490 -6.87 -9.20 -22.94
CA SER A 490 -7.73 -10.03 -22.10
C SER A 490 -7.59 -11.50 -22.51
N PHE A 491 -7.48 -12.37 -21.51
CA PHE A 491 -7.42 -13.82 -21.65
C PHE A 491 -8.67 -14.43 -21.05
N ASP A 492 -9.46 -15.14 -21.86
CA ASP A 492 -10.51 -16.02 -21.35
C ASP A 492 -9.86 -17.30 -20.82
N VAL A 493 -10.10 -17.58 -19.54
CA VAL A 493 -9.59 -18.76 -18.84
C VAL A 493 -10.71 -19.60 -18.22
N SER A 494 -11.98 -19.28 -18.53
CA SER A 494 -13.18 -19.90 -17.95
C SER A 494 -13.27 -21.42 -18.16
N SER A 495 -12.64 -21.93 -19.21
CA SER A 495 -12.58 -23.36 -19.55
C SER A 495 -11.32 -24.07 -19.04
N SER A 496 -10.40 -23.33 -18.39
CA SER A 496 -9.14 -23.90 -17.95
C SER A 496 -9.30 -24.73 -16.68
N THR A 497 -8.54 -25.83 -16.58
CA THR A 497 -8.44 -26.64 -15.36
C THR A 497 -6.98 -26.77 -14.95
N GLY A 498 -6.72 -26.87 -13.64
CA GLY A 498 -5.36 -26.87 -13.12
C GLY A 498 -4.64 -25.53 -13.37
N THR A 499 -3.32 -25.57 -13.41
CA THR A 499 -2.50 -24.36 -13.59
C THR A 499 -2.55 -23.84 -15.03
N VAL A 500 -2.92 -22.57 -15.19
CA VAL A 500 -2.98 -21.86 -16.47
C VAL A 500 -1.67 -21.15 -16.74
N THR A 501 -1.14 -21.25 -17.95
CA THR A 501 0.01 -20.47 -18.41
C THR A 501 -0.39 -19.55 -19.55
N LEU A 502 -0.24 -18.25 -19.37
CA LEU A 502 -0.55 -17.21 -20.35
C LEU A 502 0.75 -16.49 -20.74
N THR A 503 0.83 -16.07 -22.00
CA THR A 503 2.01 -15.34 -22.51
C THR A 503 1.58 -14.16 -23.35
N HIS A 504 2.31 -13.06 -23.23
CA HIS A 504 2.18 -11.89 -24.10
C HIS A 504 3.57 -11.35 -24.45
N THR A 505 3.75 -10.90 -25.69
CA THR A 505 5.00 -10.27 -26.13
C THR A 505 4.73 -8.82 -26.48
N PHE A 506 5.46 -7.91 -25.84
CA PHE A 506 5.59 -6.52 -26.25
C PHE A 506 6.73 -6.44 -27.29
N PRO A 507 6.43 -6.21 -28.57
CA PRO A 507 7.47 -6.11 -29.58
C PRO A 507 8.21 -4.78 -29.46
N ASP A 508 9.47 -4.78 -29.89
CA ASP A 508 10.24 -3.55 -30.18
C ASP A 508 10.14 -2.48 -29.07
N VAL A 509 10.53 -2.84 -27.84
CA VAL A 509 10.38 -1.96 -26.68
C VAL A 509 11.38 -0.80 -26.76
N GLU A 510 10.87 0.39 -27.07
CA GLU A 510 11.65 1.62 -27.15
C GLU A 510 11.54 2.52 -25.91
N LYS A 511 10.41 2.47 -25.19
CA LYS A 511 10.09 3.35 -24.06
C LYS A 511 9.86 2.57 -22.78
N PRO A 512 10.19 3.14 -21.61
CA PRO A 512 9.88 2.50 -20.33
C PRO A 512 8.37 2.42 -20.14
N PHE A 513 7.92 1.31 -19.57
CA PHE A 513 6.51 1.06 -19.27
C PHE A 513 6.40 0.19 -18.02
N TYR A 514 5.20 0.11 -17.47
CA TYR A 514 4.86 -0.85 -16.43
C TYR A 514 3.70 -1.72 -16.90
N LEU A 515 3.59 -2.91 -16.33
CA LEU A 515 2.47 -3.81 -16.55
C LEU A 515 1.93 -4.34 -15.23
N ARG A 516 0.62 -4.52 -15.15
CA ARG A 516 -0.09 -5.11 -14.01
C ARG A 516 -1.21 -6.00 -14.50
N LEU A 517 -1.63 -6.92 -13.65
CA LEU A 517 -2.74 -7.83 -13.92
C LEU A 517 -3.91 -7.55 -12.99
N ARG A 518 -5.10 -7.85 -13.50
CA ARG A 518 -6.27 -8.16 -12.69
C ARG A 518 -7.00 -9.38 -13.27
N GLY A 519 -7.79 -10.06 -12.48
CA GLY A 519 -8.68 -11.11 -12.96
C GLY A 519 -10.01 -11.13 -12.23
N THR A 520 -11.01 -11.78 -12.82
CA THR A 520 -12.41 -11.75 -12.36
C THR A 520 -13.10 -13.10 -12.56
N ASP A 521 -14.11 -13.36 -11.73
CA ASP A 521 -15.08 -14.44 -11.96
C ASP A 521 -16.06 -14.17 -13.11
N GLY A 522 -16.04 -12.95 -13.66
CA GLY A 522 -16.77 -12.56 -14.86
C GLY A 522 -18.26 -12.31 -14.66
N LYS A 523 -18.75 -12.33 -13.41
CA LYS A 523 -20.19 -12.18 -13.15
C LYS A 523 -20.68 -10.74 -13.24
N ARG A 524 -19.84 -9.77 -12.87
CA ARG A 524 -20.18 -8.35 -12.84
C ARG A 524 -19.08 -7.51 -13.50
N THR A 525 -19.35 -7.11 -14.74
CA THR A 525 -18.41 -6.32 -15.52
C THR A 525 -19.12 -5.20 -16.27
N ALA A 526 -18.42 -4.10 -16.53
CA ALA A 526 -18.90 -2.97 -17.31
C ALA A 526 -17.77 -2.41 -18.17
N VAL A 527 -18.06 -1.46 -19.05
CA VAL A 527 -17.00 -0.63 -19.65
C VAL A 527 -16.38 0.23 -18.55
N GLY A 528 -15.05 0.29 -18.47
CA GLY A 528 -14.37 1.09 -17.46
C GLY A 528 -14.57 2.59 -17.69
N LEU A 529 -14.36 3.40 -16.64
CA LEU A 529 -14.69 4.83 -16.63
C LEU A 529 -14.04 5.65 -17.75
N ASN A 530 -12.82 5.28 -18.16
CA ASN A 530 -12.10 5.95 -19.23
C ASN A 530 -12.47 5.44 -20.65
N GLY A 531 -13.56 4.67 -20.75
CA GLY A 531 -14.14 4.23 -22.01
C GLY A 531 -13.61 2.89 -22.53
N PRO A 532 -14.28 2.33 -23.56
CA PRO A 532 -14.05 0.95 -24.01
C PRO A 532 -12.72 0.74 -24.74
N THR A 533 -12.05 1.82 -25.15
CA THR A 533 -10.71 1.78 -25.75
C THR A 533 -9.60 1.64 -24.71
N VAL A 534 -9.88 2.05 -23.46
CA VAL A 534 -8.97 1.95 -22.32
C VAL A 534 -9.25 0.67 -21.54
N ASP A 535 -10.52 0.43 -21.24
CA ASP A 535 -10.98 -0.73 -20.50
C ASP A 535 -12.34 -1.22 -21.02
N PRO A 536 -12.36 -2.18 -21.96
CA PRO A 536 -13.60 -2.63 -22.61
C PRO A 536 -14.54 -3.40 -21.68
N VAL A 537 -14.02 -4.07 -20.65
CA VAL A 537 -14.79 -5.00 -19.80
C VAL A 537 -14.26 -4.97 -18.37
N GLY A 538 -14.13 -3.79 -17.76
CA GLY A 538 -13.72 -3.59 -16.37
C GLY A 538 -14.72 -4.05 -15.30
N PRO A 539 -14.40 -3.83 -14.02
CA PRO A 539 -15.35 -4.04 -12.94
C PRO A 539 -16.58 -3.13 -13.11
N ALA A 540 -17.75 -3.62 -12.75
CA ALA A 540 -18.94 -2.78 -12.63
C ALA A 540 -18.90 -2.00 -11.31
N MET A 541 -19.45 -0.79 -11.31
CA MET A 541 -19.66 -0.04 -10.07
C MET A 541 -20.61 -0.82 -9.15
N ASP A 542 -20.27 -0.89 -7.87
CA ASP A 542 -21.14 -1.49 -6.86
C ASP A 542 -22.37 -0.62 -6.63
N VAL A 543 -23.53 -1.28 -6.51
CA VAL A 543 -24.81 -0.61 -6.23
C VAL A 543 -25.04 -0.66 -4.73
N VAL A 544 -25.21 0.51 -4.10
CA VAL A 544 -25.46 0.62 -2.65
C VAL A 544 -26.65 -0.26 -2.25
N GLY A 545 -26.45 -1.09 -1.23
CA GLY A 545 -27.43 -2.06 -0.73
C GLY A 545 -27.70 -3.26 -1.63
N SER A 546 -26.97 -3.40 -2.75
CA SER A 546 -27.12 -4.49 -3.73
C SER A 546 -25.78 -4.91 -4.33
N ALA A 547 -24.79 -5.15 -3.48
CA ALA A 547 -23.43 -5.48 -3.86
C ALA A 547 -22.90 -6.66 -3.03
N ASP A 548 -23.55 -7.83 -3.17
CA ASP A 548 -23.11 -9.07 -2.51
C ASP A 548 -21.66 -9.40 -2.93
N PRO A 549 -20.69 -9.36 -1.98
CA PRO A 549 -19.28 -9.54 -2.29
C PRO A 549 -18.95 -10.92 -2.87
N TRP A 550 -19.77 -11.95 -2.63
CA TRP A 550 -19.54 -13.31 -3.14
C TRP A 550 -19.98 -13.51 -4.59
N GLN A 551 -20.70 -12.53 -5.16
CA GLN A 551 -21.11 -12.51 -6.57
C GLN A 551 -20.20 -11.65 -7.46
N ASP A 552 -19.09 -11.14 -6.92
CA ASP A 552 -18.21 -10.22 -7.62
C ASP A 552 -16.76 -10.33 -7.11
N LEU A 553 -16.08 -11.40 -7.54
CA LEU A 553 -14.72 -11.70 -7.10
C LEU A 553 -13.69 -11.20 -8.12
N TRP A 554 -12.65 -10.55 -7.58
CA TRP A 554 -11.52 -10.05 -8.34
C TRP A 554 -10.20 -10.32 -7.63
N PHE A 555 -9.12 -10.38 -8.40
CA PHE A 555 -7.76 -10.26 -7.90
C PHE A 555 -7.01 -9.17 -8.66
N TYR A 556 -6.04 -8.53 -8.03
CA TYR A 556 -5.14 -7.54 -8.63
C TYR A 556 -3.69 -7.82 -8.23
N THR A 557 -2.75 -7.41 -9.07
CA THR A 557 -1.31 -7.53 -8.81
C THR A 557 -0.65 -6.16 -8.82
N ASN A 558 0.39 -5.98 -8.00
CA ASN A 558 1.30 -4.85 -8.18
C ASN A 558 2.07 -4.96 -9.50
N PRO A 559 2.57 -3.84 -10.05
CA PRO A 559 3.14 -3.81 -11.38
C PRO A 559 4.54 -4.43 -11.46
N ILE A 560 4.98 -4.78 -12.66
CA ILE A 560 6.37 -4.99 -13.04
C ILE A 560 6.76 -3.85 -13.97
N PHE A 561 7.90 -3.21 -13.72
CA PHE A 561 8.45 -2.18 -14.60
C PHE A 561 9.35 -2.79 -15.66
N VAL A 562 9.36 -2.20 -16.86
CA VAL A 562 10.24 -2.57 -17.97
C VAL A 562 11.00 -1.34 -18.42
N LEU A 563 12.32 -1.45 -18.44
CA LEU A 563 13.24 -0.36 -18.70
C LEU A 563 14.11 -0.66 -19.92
N PRO A 564 13.86 -0.05 -21.09
CA PRO A 564 14.78 -0.11 -22.21
C PRO A 564 16.02 0.75 -21.92
N LEU A 565 17.18 0.11 -21.86
CA LEU A 565 18.48 0.74 -21.72
C LEU A 565 19.19 0.83 -23.08
N GLY A 566 19.96 1.91 -23.24
CA GLY A 566 20.87 2.12 -24.37
C GLY A 566 21.88 0.98 -24.53
N ARG A 567 22.59 0.98 -25.66
CA ARG A 567 23.60 -0.06 -25.94
C ARG A 567 24.70 -0.10 -24.90
#